data_AF-A0A7W1RWD2-F1
#
_entry.id   AF-A0A7W1RWD2-F1
#
_cell.length_a   1.000
_cell.length_b   1.000
_cell.length_c   1.000
_cell.angle_alpha   90.00
_cell.angle_beta   90.00
_cell.angle_gamma   90.00
#
_symmetry.space_group_name_H-M   'P 1'
#
loop_
_entity.id
_entity.type
_entity.pdbx_description
1 polymer ?
#
loop_
_entity_poly.entity_id
_entity_poly.type
_entity_poly.pdbx_seq_one_letter_code
_entity_poly.pdbx_strand_id
1 'polypeptide(L)'
;MEQLLGDSARGTDYAAVRLTVEDGTIVDADAAGLAESLCGLSLLEAAAVGGETLPVDALANAIGPAVRAERHAQRVAVAMSGGVDSAVALLKAGPQPVGVTLRLWLDPAGPDSERACCSPSAVIAARETCHRRGVPHVTLDLREEFRRAVVTPFVRGYARGETPN
;
A
#
# COMPACT_ATOMS: atom_id res chain seq x y z
N MET A 1 -21.25 -6.41 -7.98
CA MET A 1 -21.24 -5.73 -6.67
C MET A 1 -20.37 -6.50 -5.69
N GLU A 2 -19.33 -5.87 -5.17
CA GLU A 2 -18.35 -6.39 -4.21
C GLU A 2 -18.29 -5.46 -3.00
N GLN A 3 -18.10 -5.99 -1.79
CA GLN A 3 -17.86 -5.19 -0.59
C GLN A 3 -16.41 -5.31 -0.17
N LEU A 4 -15.76 -4.17 0.03
CA LEU A 4 -14.39 -4.07 0.54
C LEU A 4 -14.40 -3.46 1.92
N LEU A 5 -13.59 -4.02 2.81
CA LEU A 5 -13.48 -3.60 4.21
C LEU A 5 -12.01 -3.45 4.55
N GLY A 6 -11.69 -2.38 5.27
CA GLY A 6 -10.35 -2.16 5.82
C GLY A 6 -10.43 -1.39 7.11
N ASP A 7 -9.49 -1.65 8.00
CA ASP A 7 -9.37 -0.98 9.29
C ASP A 7 -7.93 -0.53 9.54
N SER A 8 -7.77 0.37 10.50
CA SER A 8 -6.46 0.77 11.03
C SER A 8 -6.62 1.20 12.47
N ALA A 9 -5.61 0.90 13.29
CA ALA A 9 -5.60 1.25 14.70
C ALA A 9 -4.22 1.70 15.15
N ARG A 10 -4.18 2.67 16.08
CA ARG A 10 -2.95 3.11 16.75
C ARG A 10 -3.26 3.49 18.19
N GLY A 11 -2.72 2.72 19.13
CA GLY A 11 -3.08 2.88 20.54
C GLY A 11 -4.56 2.58 20.76
N THR A 12 -5.31 3.56 21.27
CA THR A 12 -6.77 3.47 21.47
C THR A 12 -7.58 3.98 20.28
N ASP A 13 -6.93 4.60 19.30
CA ASP A 13 -7.58 5.20 18.15
C ASP A 13 -7.81 4.15 17.06
N TYR A 14 -8.95 4.27 16.37
CA TYR A 14 -9.41 3.30 15.37
C TYR A 14 -10.15 4.01 14.24
N ALA A 15 -9.97 3.53 13.01
CA ALA A 15 -10.77 3.90 11.86
C ALA A 15 -11.11 2.66 11.03
N ALA A 16 -12.27 2.69 10.38
CA ALA A 16 -12.70 1.68 9.43
C ALA A 16 -13.22 2.34 8.16
N VAL A 17 -13.03 1.65 7.04
CA VAL A 17 -13.57 2.03 5.74
C VAL A 17 -14.33 0.83 5.18
N ARG A 18 -15.55 1.10 4.71
CA ARG A 18 -16.35 0.14 3.94
C ARG A 18 -16.69 0.73 2.59
N LEU A 19 -16.40 -0.01 1.53
CA LEU A 19 -16.71 0.36 0.15
C LEU A 19 -17.66 -0.66 -0.46
N THR A 20 -18.63 -0.17 -1.23
CA THR A 20 -19.41 -1.00 -2.17
C THR A 20 -18.93 -0.65 -3.57
N VAL A 21 -18.51 -1.67 -4.33
CA VAL A 21 -17.91 -1.52 -5.65
C VAL A 21 -18.78 -2.24 -6.69
N GLU A 22 -19.08 -1.57 -7.79
CA GLU A 22 -19.79 -2.13 -8.94
C GLU A 22 -19.00 -1.80 -10.21
N ASP A 23 -18.70 -2.82 -11.02
CA ASP A 23 -17.92 -2.71 -12.26
C ASP A 23 -16.60 -1.90 -12.14
N GLY A 24 -15.94 -2.01 -10.98
CA GLY A 24 -14.67 -1.34 -10.70
C GLY A 24 -14.80 0.09 -10.15
N THR A 25 -16.03 0.60 -10.01
CA THR A 25 -16.35 1.93 -9.49
C THR A 25 -16.99 1.83 -8.11
N ILE A 26 -16.60 2.73 -7.20
CA ILE A 26 -17.19 2.82 -5.86
C ILE A 26 -18.57 3.47 -5.97
N VAL A 27 -19.63 2.77 -5.55
CA VAL A 27 -21.02 3.26 -5.60
C VAL A 27 -21.52 3.73 -4.23
N ASP A 28 -20.91 3.25 -3.15
CA ASP A 28 -21.18 3.67 -1.77
C ASP A 28 -19.92 3.54 -0.92
N ALA A 29 -19.74 4.44 0.05
CA ALA A 29 -18.58 4.45 0.93
C ALA A 29 -18.91 5.00 2.31
N ASP A 30 -18.55 4.24 3.35
CA ASP A 30 -18.43 4.72 4.72
C ASP A 30 -16.94 4.91 5.01
N ALA A 31 -16.49 6.17 5.03
CA ALA A 31 -15.07 6.51 5.06
C ALA A 31 -14.83 7.88 5.74
N ALA A 32 -15.34 8.03 6.96
CA ALA A 32 -15.18 9.27 7.74
C ALA A 32 -13.69 9.63 7.95
N GLY A 33 -13.37 10.92 7.81
CA GLY A 33 -12.01 11.45 7.96
C GLY A 33 -11.15 11.44 6.69
N LEU A 34 -11.69 10.99 5.55
CA LEU A 34 -11.11 11.25 4.24
C LEU A 34 -11.44 12.67 3.76
N ALA A 35 -10.54 13.25 2.95
CA ALA A 35 -10.66 14.62 2.48
C ALA A 35 -11.78 14.84 1.44
N GLU A 36 -12.17 13.77 0.73
CA GLU A 36 -13.07 13.83 -0.41
C GLU A 36 -13.98 12.60 -0.45
N SER A 37 -15.12 12.71 -1.17
CA SER A 37 -16.00 11.57 -1.41
C SER A 37 -15.32 10.54 -2.32
N LEU A 38 -15.56 9.26 -2.04
CA LEU A 38 -15.05 8.16 -2.85
C LEU A 38 -16.04 7.69 -3.93
N CYS A 39 -17.32 8.06 -3.82
CA CYS A 39 -18.34 7.59 -4.76
C CYS A 39 -18.07 8.12 -6.18
N GLY A 40 -18.12 7.24 -7.17
CA GLY A 40 -17.80 7.51 -8.56
C GLY A 40 -16.34 7.30 -8.93
N LEU A 41 -15.44 7.11 -7.95
CA LEU A 41 -14.03 6.82 -8.21
C LEU A 41 -13.80 5.34 -8.49
N SER A 42 -12.81 5.03 -9.32
CA SER A 42 -12.19 3.71 -9.34
C SER A 42 -11.36 3.47 -8.07
N LEU A 43 -11.06 2.20 -7.76
CA LEU A 43 -10.18 1.86 -6.64
C LEU A 43 -8.79 2.51 -6.75
N LEU A 44 -8.27 2.70 -7.97
CA LEU A 44 -6.99 3.36 -8.17
C LEU A 44 -7.07 4.86 -7.90
N GLU A 45 -8.15 5.54 -8.33
CA GLU A 45 -8.35 6.96 -8.06
C GLU A 45 -8.58 7.21 -6.57
N ALA A 46 -9.39 6.36 -5.91
CA ALA A 46 -9.59 6.41 -4.46
C ALA A 46 -8.27 6.28 -3.68
N ALA A 47 -7.29 5.53 -4.20
CA ALA A 47 -5.97 5.41 -3.59
C ALA A 47 -5.13 6.70 -3.62
N ALA A 48 -5.56 7.74 -4.33
CA ALA A 48 -4.96 9.08 -4.30
C ALA A 48 -5.61 10.01 -3.25
N VAL A 49 -6.76 9.62 -2.69
CA VAL A 49 -7.51 10.44 -1.74
C VAL A 49 -6.78 10.47 -0.40
N GLY A 50 -6.49 11.70 0.06
CA GLY A 50 -5.88 11.97 1.36
C GLY A 50 -6.91 12.08 2.47
N GLY A 51 -6.45 12.48 3.65
CA GLY A 51 -7.27 12.61 4.85
C GLY A 51 -6.45 12.43 6.12
N GLU A 52 -7.14 12.16 7.22
CA GLU A 52 -6.51 11.78 8.48
C GLU A 52 -5.78 10.44 8.33
N THR A 53 -4.68 10.25 9.09
CA THR A 53 -3.79 9.09 8.91
C THR A 53 -4.51 7.74 9.04
N LEU A 54 -5.33 7.56 10.08
CA LEU A 54 -6.01 6.27 10.33
C LEU A 54 -7.08 5.94 9.28
N PRO A 55 -8.00 6.85 8.90
CA PRO A 55 -8.92 6.63 7.78
C PRO A 55 -8.22 6.31 6.46
N VAL A 56 -7.12 7.00 6.14
CA VAL A 56 -6.36 6.74 4.91
C VAL A 56 -5.66 5.38 4.98
N ASP A 57 -5.15 4.96 6.14
CA ASP A 57 -4.62 3.61 6.35
C ASP A 57 -5.72 2.55 6.16
N ALA A 58 -6.89 2.76 6.75
CA ALA A 58 -8.04 1.86 6.62
C ALA A 58 -8.49 1.74 5.15
N LEU A 59 -8.53 2.85 4.42
CA LEU A 59 -8.80 2.86 2.98
C LEU A 59 -7.77 2.04 2.19
N ALA A 60 -6.47 2.25 2.47
CA ALA A 60 -5.41 1.52 1.80
C ALA A 60 -5.51 -0.01 2.05
N ASN A 61 -5.90 -0.41 3.26
CA ASN A 61 -6.13 -1.81 3.62
C ASN A 61 -7.38 -2.39 2.93
N ALA A 62 -8.44 -1.61 2.74
CA ALA A 62 -9.64 -2.03 2.01
C ALA A 62 -9.35 -2.24 0.51
N ILE A 63 -8.57 -1.33 -0.08
CA ILE A 63 -8.29 -1.30 -1.52
C ILE A 63 -7.22 -2.33 -1.93
N GLY A 64 -6.19 -2.53 -1.11
CA GLY A 64 -5.01 -3.33 -1.46
C GLY A 64 -5.29 -4.71 -2.09
N PRO A 65 -6.20 -5.54 -1.53
CA PRO A 65 -6.53 -6.85 -2.11
C PRO A 65 -7.24 -6.80 -3.47
N ALA A 66 -8.08 -5.77 -3.67
CA ALA A 66 -9.00 -5.69 -4.80
C ALA A 66 -8.52 -4.75 -5.92
N VAL A 67 -7.54 -3.88 -5.65
CA VAL A 67 -7.11 -2.89 -6.64
C VAL A 67 -6.61 -3.53 -7.92
N ARG A 68 -7.14 -3.05 -9.03
CA ARG A 68 -6.66 -3.38 -10.38
C ARG A 68 -6.49 -2.08 -11.15
N ALA A 69 -5.52 -2.08 -12.05
CA ALA A 69 -5.30 -0.98 -12.96
C ALA A 69 -5.24 -1.56 -14.38
N GLU A 70 -5.99 -0.97 -15.31
CA GLU A 70 -5.89 -1.34 -16.71
C GLU A 70 -4.45 -1.12 -17.23
N ARG A 71 -4.07 -1.83 -18.29
CA ARG A 71 -2.79 -1.53 -18.94
C ARG A 71 -2.89 -0.21 -19.69
N HIS A 72 -1.98 0.70 -19.41
CA HIS A 72 -1.89 1.98 -20.11
C HIS A 72 -0.44 2.26 -20.47
N ALA A 73 -0.19 2.73 -21.69
CA ALA A 73 1.17 2.88 -22.24
C ALA A 73 2.06 3.85 -21.45
N GLN A 74 1.44 4.79 -20.72
CA GLN A 74 2.14 5.80 -19.93
C GLN A 74 2.12 5.53 -18.42
N ARG A 75 1.51 4.42 -17.99
CA ARG A 75 1.39 4.10 -16.57
C ARG A 75 2.64 3.41 -16.06
N VAL A 76 3.21 3.96 -15.00
CA VAL A 76 4.44 3.44 -14.37
C VAL A 76 4.16 3.12 -12.91
N ALA A 77 4.28 1.85 -12.53
CA ALA A 77 4.30 1.45 -11.14
C ALA A 77 5.69 1.73 -10.56
N VAL A 78 5.75 2.55 -9.52
CA VAL A 78 6.99 2.91 -8.82
C VAL A 78 7.00 2.22 -7.47
N ALA A 79 8.02 1.39 -7.23
CA ALA A 79 8.21 0.79 -5.91
C ALA A 79 8.62 1.87 -4.89
N MET A 80 7.78 2.07 -3.87
CA MET A 80 7.92 3.12 -2.86
C MET A 80 8.33 2.50 -1.52
N SER A 81 9.56 2.79 -1.08
CA SER A 81 10.10 2.33 0.21
C SER A 81 9.90 3.33 1.35
N GLY A 82 9.41 4.53 1.04
CA GLY A 82 9.39 5.67 1.98
C GLY A 82 10.71 6.44 2.05
N GLY A 83 11.75 5.97 1.36
CA GLY A 83 13.06 6.64 1.26
C GLY A 83 13.14 7.66 0.11
N VAL A 84 14.17 8.51 0.17
CA VAL A 84 14.42 9.61 -0.79
C VAL A 84 14.57 9.10 -2.22
N ASP A 85 15.29 8.00 -2.45
CA ASP A 85 15.52 7.47 -3.79
C ASP A 85 14.22 7.10 -4.51
N SER A 86 13.30 6.44 -3.78
CA SER A 86 11.98 6.09 -4.33
C SER A 86 11.11 7.33 -4.59
N ALA A 87 11.24 8.37 -3.75
CA ALA A 87 10.56 9.64 -3.97
C ALA A 87 11.09 10.38 -5.22
N VAL A 88 12.39 10.31 -5.49
CA VAL A 88 13.01 10.86 -6.71
C VAL A 88 12.64 10.01 -7.93
N ALA A 89 12.56 8.69 -7.79
CA ALA A 89 12.08 7.81 -8.86
C ALA A 89 10.63 8.16 -9.25
N LEU A 90 9.75 8.38 -8.26
CA LEU A 90 8.37 8.81 -8.48
C LEU A 90 8.29 10.12 -9.28
N LEU A 91 9.16 11.08 -8.96
CA LEU A 91 9.27 12.34 -9.67
C LEU A 91 9.64 12.21 -11.15
N LYS A 92 10.36 11.15 -11.51
CA LYS A 92 10.84 10.90 -12.88
C LYS A 92 9.96 9.92 -13.65
N ALA A 93 8.91 9.38 -13.02
CA ALA A 93 8.11 8.28 -13.56
C ALA A 93 7.12 8.69 -14.67
N GLY A 94 7.13 9.96 -15.09
CA GLY A 94 6.32 10.44 -16.20
C GLY A 94 4.88 10.82 -15.80
N PRO A 95 3.92 10.76 -16.73
CA PRO A 95 2.63 11.45 -16.57
C PRO A 95 1.59 10.65 -15.76
N GLN A 96 1.71 9.33 -15.63
CA GLN A 96 0.76 8.49 -14.89
C GLN A 96 1.45 7.53 -13.90
N PRO A 97 2.20 8.05 -12.92
CA PRO A 97 2.81 7.21 -11.91
C PRO A 97 1.78 6.64 -10.95
N VAL A 98 2.05 5.43 -10.44
CA VAL A 98 1.34 4.81 -9.32
C VAL A 98 2.40 4.41 -8.29
N GLY A 99 2.29 4.90 -7.07
CA GLY A 99 3.14 4.48 -5.97
C GLY A 99 2.72 3.09 -5.47
N VAL A 100 3.66 2.18 -5.30
CA VAL A 100 3.39 0.82 -4.81
C VAL A 100 4.35 0.48 -3.68
N THR A 101 3.82 0.23 -2.49
CA THR A 101 4.61 -0.31 -1.38
C THR A 101 4.33 -1.80 -1.22
N LEU A 102 5.38 -2.61 -1.05
CA LEU A 102 5.24 -4.05 -0.83
C LEU A 102 5.43 -4.34 0.66
N ARG A 103 4.43 -4.97 1.27
CA ARG A 103 4.55 -5.52 2.62
C ARG A 103 5.10 -6.94 2.49
N LEU A 104 6.40 -7.09 2.75
CA LEU A 104 7.14 -8.34 2.49
C LEU A 104 7.41 -9.15 3.77
N TRP A 105 7.63 -8.48 4.89
CA TRP A 105 7.90 -9.15 6.16
C TRP A 105 7.54 -8.23 7.33
N LEU A 106 6.80 -8.76 8.30
CA LEU A 106 6.80 -8.24 9.66
C LEU A 106 7.22 -9.40 10.55
N ASP A 107 8.29 -9.22 11.30
CA ASP A 107 8.68 -10.17 12.34
C ASP A 107 7.77 -9.93 13.56
N PRO A 108 6.94 -10.90 13.97
CA PRO A 108 6.11 -10.79 15.17
C PRO A 108 6.91 -10.67 16.47
N ALA A 109 8.17 -11.10 16.46
CA ALA A 109 9.09 -11.09 17.61
C ALA A 109 10.31 -10.17 17.39
N GLY A 110 10.33 -9.41 16.29
CA GLY A 110 11.46 -8.56 15.93
C GLY A 110 11.50 -7.27 16.77
N PRO A 111 12.70 -6.70 17.02
CA PRO A 111 12.81 -5.40 17.67
C PRO A 111 12.11 -4.32 16.83
N ASP A 112 11.59 -3.30 17.52
CA ASP A 112 10.70 -2.26 16.98
C ASP A 112 10.89 -1.98 15.49
N SER A 113 9.79 -2.20 14.76
CA SER A 113 9.64 -2.20 13.31
C SER A 113 10.13 -0.94 12.57
N GLU A 114 10.68 0.07 13.24
CA GLU A 114 10.99 1.40 12.71
C GLU A 114 12.05 1.43 11.60
N ARG A 115 12.90 0.40 11.46
CA ARG A 115 13.96 0.34 10.43
C ARG A 115 13.70 -0.62 9.27
N ALA A 116 12.56 -1.30 9.26
CA ALA A 116 12.20 -2.13 8.12
C ALA A 116 11.69 -1.25 6.96
N CYS A 117 12.01 -1.63 5.72
CA CYS A 117 11.41 -1.05 4.50
C CYS A 117 9.87 -1.21 4.47
N CYS A 118 9.31 -2.02 5.38
CA CYS A 118 7.88 -2.24 5.58
C CYS A 118 7.37 -1.71 6.93
N SER A 119 8.08 -0.78 7.59
CA SER A 119 7.60 -0.18 8.84
C SER A 119 6.30 0.61 8.60
N PRO A 120 5.42 0.74 9.60
CA PRO A 120 4.24 1.61 9.48
C PRO A 120 4.61 3.04 9.08
N SER A 121 5.70 3.58 9.64
CA SER A 121 6.19 4.92 9.31
C SER A 121 6.70 5.04 7.87
N ALA A 122 7.35 4.02 7.32
CA ALA A 122 7.80 3.99 5.94
C ALA A 122 6.62 3.95 4.95
N VAL A 123 5.58 3.17 5.24
CA VAL A 123 4.35 3.12 4.44
C VAL A 123 3.65 4.48 4.44
N ILE A 124 3.53 5.12 5.61
CA ILE A 124 2.96 6.47 5.73
C ILE A 124 3.79 7.47 4.91
N ALA A 125 5.11 7.49 5.06
CA ALA A 125 6.00 8.40 4.33
C ALA A 125 5.91 8.20 2.80
N ALA A 126 5.83 6.95 2.34
CA ALA A 126 5.61 6.61 0.93
C ALA A 126 4.28 7.15 0.42
N ARG A 127 3.20 6.93 1.18
CA ARG A 127 1.85 7.38 0.82
C ARG A 127 1.76 8.89 0.77
N GLU A 128 2.18 9.58 1.83
CA GLU A 128 2.19 11.05 1.88
C GLU A 128 2.99 11.65 0.73
N THR A 129 4.10 11.01 0.34
CA THR A 129 4.91 11.45 -0.80
C THR A 129 4.15 11.36 -2.13
N CYS A 130 3.30 10.34 -2.30
CA CYS A 130 2.44 10.21 -3.47
C CYS A 130 1.27 11.20 -3.41
N HIS A 131 0.57 11.25 -2.27
CA HIS A 131 -0.62 12.09 -2.08
C HIS A 131 -0.33 13.59 -2.21
N ARG A 132 0.84 14.09 -1.78
CA ARG A 132 1.27 15.48 -2.02
C ARG A 132 1.33 15.87 -3.50
N ARG A 133 1.27 14.90 -4.42
CA ARG A 133 1.26 15.10 -5.88
C ARG A 133 -0.03 14.61 -6.54
N GLY A 134 -1.04 14.22 -5.77
CA GLY A 134 -2.25 13.58 -6.30
C GLY A 134 -1.96 12.23 -6.98
N VAL A 135 -0.85 11.58 -6.62
CA VAL A 135 -0.49 10.27 -7.16
C VAL A 135 -1.14 9.18 -6.30
N PRO A 136 -1.81 8.19 -6.91
CA PRO A 136 -2.35 7.06 -6.16
C PRO A 136 -1.24 6.21 -5.55
N HIS A 137 -1.45 5.77 -4.31
CA HIS A 137 -0.54 4.87 -3.62
C HIS A 137 -1.28 3.63 -3.12
N VAL A 138 -0.73 2.45 -3.43
CA VAL A 138 -1.29 1.17 -2.98
C VAL A 138 -0.26 0.38 -2.20
N THR A 139 -0.72 -0.38 -1.20
CA THR A 139 0.09 -1.34 -0.47
C THR A 139 -0.33 -2.76 -0.86
N LEU A 140 0.62 -3.57 -1.31
CA LEU A 140 0.39 -4.97 -1.64
C LEU A 140 0.98 -5.86 -0.55
N ASP A 141 0.16 -6.74 0.02
CA ASP A 141 0.64 -7.75 0.95
C ASP A 141 1.17 -8.95 0.17
N LEU A 142 2.49 -9.16 0.23
CA LEU A 142 3.20 -10.23 -0.46
C LEU A 142 4.06 -11.04 0.51
N ARG A 143 3.68 -11.07 1.78
CA ARG A 143 4.45 -11.74 2.83
C ARG A 143 4.64 -13.23 2.56
N GLU A 144 3.59 -13.91 2.11
CA GLU A 144 3.63 -15.35 1.85
C GLU A 144 4.46 -15.68 0.60
N GLU A 145 4.34 -14.88 -0.46
CA GLU A 145 5.14 -14.97 -1.67
C GLU A 145 6.63 -14.75 -1.36
N PHE A 146 6.95 -13.70 -0.60
CA PHE A 146 8.32 -13.39 -0.19
C PHE A 146 8.90 -14.49 0.70
N ARG A 147 8.12 -14.99 1.67
CA ARG A 147 8.52 -16.11 2.54
C ARG A 147 8.87 -17.36 1.72
N ARG A 148 8.04 -17.70 0.72
CA ARG A 148 8.24 -18.87 -0.13
C ARG A 148 9.42 -18.71 -1.09
N ALA A 149 9.52 -17.56 -1.75
CA ALA A 149 10.47 -17.34 -2.84
C ALA A 149 11.85 -16.89 -2.37
N VAL A 150 11.95 -16.18 -1.25
CA VAL A 150 13.20 -15.58 -0.76
C VAL A 150 13.63 -16.20 0.56
N VAL A 151 12.79 -16.10 1.60
CA VAL A 151 13.19 -16.52 2.97
C VAL A 151 13.45 -18.02 3.05
N THR A 152 12.56 -18.84 2.48
CA THR A 152 12.68 -20.31 2.56
C THR A 152 13.95 -20.82 1.85
N PRO A 153 14.27 -20.40 0.60
CA PRO A 153 15.53 -20.76 -0.04
C PRO A 153 16.77 -20.23 0.72
N PHE A 154 16.72 -19.00 1.23
CA PHE A 154 17.80 -18.38 1.99
C PHE A 154 18.16 -19.20 3.24
N VAL A 155 17.16 -19.55 4.06
CA VAL A 155 17.37 -20.38 5.26
C VAL A 155 17.89 -21.77 4.90
N ARG A 156 17.36 -22.39 3.82
CA ARG A 156 17.85 -23.69 3.34
C ARG A 156 19.30 -23.64 2.86
N GLY A 157 19.73 -22.53 2.24
CA GLY A 157 21.12 -22.33 1.83
C GLY A 157 22.06 -22.32 3.03
N TYR A 158 21.74 -21.53 4.05
CA TYR A 158 22.50 -21.55 5.31
C TYR A 158 22.56 -22.94 5.96
N ALA A 159 21.44 -23.68 5.96
CA ALA A 159 21.42 -25.05 6.49
C ALA A 159 22.34 -26.02 5.71
N ARG A 160 22.70 -25.70 4.47
CA ARG A 160 23.67 -26.45 3.65
C ARG A 160 25.10 -25.91 3.75
N GLY A 161 25.35 -24.90 4.58
CA GLY A 161 26.66 -24.23 4.68
C GLY A 161 26.95 -23.26 3.54
N GLU A 162 25.92 -22.83 2.79
CA GLU A 162 26.04 -21.80 1.76
C GLU A 162 25.92 -20.39 2.38
N THR A 163 26.34 -19.36 1.64
CA THR A 163 26.14 -17.95 2.00
C THR A 163 25.27 -17.27 0.92
N PRO A 164 23.94 -17.49 0.95
CA PRO A 164 23.03 -16.92 -0.04
C PRO A 164 22.86 -15.39 0.13
N ASN A 165 22.51 -14.73 -0.98
CA ASN A 165 22.09 -13.32 -1.04
C ASN A 165 20.68 -13.26 -1.64
#